data_AF-A0A522R5U2-F1
#
_entry.id   AF-A0A522R5U2-F1
#
_cell.length_a   1.000
_cell.length_b   1.000
_cell.length_c   1.000
_cell.angle_alpha   90.00
_cell.angle_beta   90.00
_cell.angle_gamma   90.00
#
_symmetry.space_group_name_H-M   'P 1'
#
loop_
_entity.id
_entity.type
_entity.pdbx_description
1 polymer ?
#
loop_
_entity_poly.entity_id
_entity_poly.type
_entity_poly.pdbx_seq_one_letter_code
_entity_poly.pdbx_strand_id
1 'polypeptide(L)'
;MNTLHLHIGKKMASPHSSSKGVLSDRGEAINTLHLYIGKKVKRIKIQVYAALVLLLTVPYGCHKTDRLNTFEKHVAIPGYLWNYAFHPSFDVGITDTSARYNIYVTIRHTNDYPFSNLWVLITSDYSGEKPITQRVELPLADREGRWLGSGIDNIYDQRISIQQNARFNKTGLYHFSFEQNMRVDDLPHVMSVGLRIEKIAP
;
A
#
# COMPACT_ATOMS: atom_id res chain seq x y z
N MET A 1 -61.00 -70.36 -70.05
CA MET A 1 -61.58 -69.84 -71.29
C MET A 1 -60.99 -68.46 -71.55
N ASN A 2 -60.46 -68.27 -72.75
CA ASN A 2 -60.13 -67.01 -73.43
C ASN A 2 -59.09 -66.05 -72.84
N THR A 3 -58.47 -65.15 -73.61
CA THR A 3 -57.76 -65.19 -74.91
C THR A 3 -57.00 -63.84 -74.98
N LEU A 4 -55.77 -63.86 -75.51
CA LEU A 4 -55.14 -62.87 -76.41
C LEU A 4 -54.88 -61.38 -76.02
N HIS A 5 -53.59 -61.00 -76.18
CA HIS A 5 -53.04 -59.79 -76.86
C HIS A 5 -53.19 -58.42 -76.14
N LEU A 6 -52.27 -57.44 -76.24
CA LEU A 6 -51.31 -57.07 -77.27
C LEU A 6 -50.16 -56.18 -76.70
N HIS A 7 -49.01 -56.35 -77.35
CA HIS A 7 -47.77 -55.57 -77.41
C HIS A 7 -47.85 -54.02 -77.39
N ILE A 8 -46.83 -53.34 -76.83
CA ILE A 8 -45.93 -52.31 -77.44
C ILE A 8 -45.12 -51.61 -76.31
N GLY A 9 -43.82 -51.39 -76.54
CA GLY A 9 -42.80 -51.23 -75.50
C GLY A 9 -42.38 -49.82 -75.08
N LYS A 10 -41.40 -49.78 -74.17
CA LYS A 10 -40.38 -48.72 -74.10
C LYS A 10 -39.11 -49.22 -73.41
N LYS A 11 -37.99 -48.82 -74.01
CA LYS A 11 -36.59 -49.06 -73.69
C LYS A 11 -36.19 -48.80 -72.22
N MET A 12 -35.18 -49.58 -71.84
CA MET A 12 -34.26 -49.41 -70.71
C MET A 12 -33.76 -47.96 -70.51
N ALA A 13 -33.68 -47.54 -69.26
CA ALA A 13 -32.53 -46.80 -68.71
C ALA A 13 -32.50 -46.97 -67.18
N SER A 14 -31.48 -47.69 -66.70
CA SER A 14 -31.10 -47.78 -65.29
C SER A 14 -30.66 -46.40 -64.78
N PRO A 15 -31.04 -45.95 -63.56
CA PRO A 15 -30.44 -44.76 -62.99
C PRO A 15 -29.02 -45.09 -62.51
N HIS A 16 -28.01 -44.59 -63.22
CA HIS A 16 -26.63 -44.57 -62.73
C HIS A 16 -26.54 -43.51 -61.62
N SER A 17 -26.51 -43.98 -60.37
CA SER A 17 -26.35 -43.16 -59.16
C SER A 17 -24.94 -42.54 -59.10
N SER A 18 -24.89 -41.21 -59.11
CA SER A 18 -23.67 -40.40 -59.05
C SER A 18 -23.10 -40.37 -57.63
N SER A 19 -22.25 -41.34 -57.28
CA SER A 19 -21.53 -41.35 -55.99
C SER A 19 -20.32 -40.41 -55.95
N LYS A 20 -20.00 -39.72 -57.06
CA LYS A 20 -18.80 -38.88 -57.19
C LYS A 20 -18.95 -37.49 -56.54
N GLY A 21 -20.16 -36.95 -56.45
CA GLY A 21 -20.40 -35.63 -55.83
C GLY A 21 -20.24 -35.62 -54.30
N VAL A 22 -20.70 -36.68 -53.63
CA VAL A 22 -20.69 -36.77 -52.15
C VAL A 22 -19.27 -36.95 -51.59
N LEU A 23 -18.38 -37.62 -52.34
CA LEU A 23 -16.98 -37.81 -51.92
C LEU A 23 -16.13 -36.55 -52.12
N SER A 24 -16.44 -35.74 -53.15
CA SER A 24 -15.76 -34.45 -53.40
C SER A 24 -16.07 -33.43 -52.30
N ASP A 25 -17.34 -33.30 -51.92
CA ASP A 25 -17.82 -32.37 -50.89
C ASP A 25 -17.27 -32.71 -49.49
N ARG A 26 -17.14 -34.02 -49.19
CA ARG A 26 -16.47 -34.50 -47.97
C ARG A 26 -14.98 -34.13 -47.91
N GLY A 27 -14.28 -34.14 -49.04
CA GLY A 27 -12.87 -33.76 -49.13
C GLY A 27 -12.61 -32.27 -48.83
N GLU A 28 -13.48 -31.39 -49.35
CA GLU A 28 -13.40 -29.95 -49.10
C GLU A 28 -13.75 -29.58 -47.65
N ALA A 29 -14.74 -30.24 -47.07
CA ALA A 29 -15.10 -30.08 -45.66
C ALA A 29 -13.95 -30.47 -44.71
N ILE A 30 -13.27 -31.59 -44.98
CA ILE A 30 -12.12 -32.06 -44.20
C ILE A 30 -10.95 -31.08 -44.28
N ASN A 31 -10.64 -30.56 -45.48
CA ASN A 31 -9.58 -29.57 -45.66
C ASN A 31 -9.89 -28.25 -44.94
N THR A 32 -11.15 -27.81 -44.99
CA THR A 32 -11.60 -26.59 -44.28
C THR A 32 -11.52 -26.75 -42.77
N LEU A 33 -11.90 -27.91 -42.23
CA LEU A 33 -11.74 -28.26 -40.81
C LEU A 33 -10.26 -28.31 -40.40
N HIS A 34 -9.40 -28.97 -41.16
CA HIS A 34 -7.96 -29.03 -40.90
C HIS A 34 -7.32 -27.63 -40.88
N LEU A 35 -7.69 -26.77 -41.84
CA LEU A 35 -7.22 -25.39 -41.90
C LEU A 35 -7.74 -24.55 -40.73
N TYR A 36 -9.01 -24.72 -40.35
CA TYR A 36 -9.63 -24.01 -39.23
C TYR A 36 -8.98 -24.38 -37.89
N ILE A 37 -8.76 -25.68 -37.64
CA ILE A 37 -8.10 -26.18 -36.43
C ILE A 37 -6.66 -25.65 -36.37
N GLY A 38 -5.91 -25.70 -37.48
CA GLY A 38 -4.55 -25.15 -37.54
C GLY A 38 -4.47 -23.66 -37.22
N LYS A 39 -5.42 -22.86 -37.75
CA LYS A 39 -5.53 -21.42 -37.43
C LYS A 39 -5.88 -21.16 -35.96
N LYS A 40 -6.79 -21.96 -35.37
CA LYS A 40 -7.19 -21.85 -33.96
C LYS A 40 -6.03 -22.18 -33.01
N VAL A 41 -5.28 -23.25 -33.28
CA VAL A 41 -4.10 -23.65 -32.49
C VAL A 41 -2.98 -22.61 -32.59
N LYS A 42 -2.74 -22.02 -33.78
CA LYS A 42 -1.75 -20.96 -33.96
C LYS A 42 -2.11 -19.69 -33.17
N ARG A 43 -3.40 -19.30 -33.14
CA ARG A 43 -3.91 -18.18 -32.33
C ARG A 43 -3.74 -18.44 -30.83
N ILE A 44 -4.05 -19.65 -30.34
CA ILE A 44 -3.87 -20.03 -28.93
C ILE A 44 -2.39 -19.96 -28.54
N LYS A 45 -1.49 -20.50 -29.38
CA LYS A 45 -0.04 -20.41 -29.12
C LYS A 45 0.44 -18.96 -29.04
N ILE A 46 0.01 -18.11 -29.99
CA ILE A 46 0.36 -16.67 -29.98
C ILE A 46 -0.18 -15.97 -28.73
N GLN A 47 -1.41 -16.27 -28.32
CA GLN A 47 -2.00 -15.71 -27.09
C GLN A 47 -1.25 -16.17 -25.83
N VAL A 48 -0.83 -17.43 -25.78
CA VAL A 48 -0.02 -17.97 -24.67
C VAL A 48 1.38 -17.34 -24.65
N TYR A 49 2.06 -17.19 -25.79
CA TYR A 49 3.35 -16.51 -25.87
C TYR A 49 3.23 -15.03 -25.48
N ALA A 50 2.18 -14.33 -25.92
CA ALA A 50 1.93 -12.95 -25.54
C ALA A 50 1.68 -12.81 -24.02
N ALA A 51 0.94 -13.74 -23.41
CA ALA A 51 0.71 -13.75 -21.97
C ALA A 51 2.00 -14.04 -21.16
N LEU A 52 2.86 -14.93 -21.66
CA LEU A 52 4.16 -15.25 -21.04
C LEU A 52 5.14 -14.07 -21.11
N VAL A 53 5.16 -13.33 -22.22
CA VAL A 53 5.98 -12.11 -22.37
C VAL A 53 5.45 -10.99 -21.48
N LEU A 54 4.13 -10.85 -21.33
CA LEU A 54 3.51 -9.86 -20.43
C LEU A 54 3.80 -10.17 -18.94
N LEU A 55 3.98 -11.43 -18.57
CA LEU A 55 4.32 -11.84 -17.20
C LEU A 55 5.79 -11.56 -16.83
N LEU A 56 6.68 -11.43 -17.82
CA LEU A 56 8.12 -11.21 -17.63
C LEU A 56 8.52 -9.74 -17.52
N THR A 57 7.58 -8.81 -17.73
CA THR A 57 7.85 -7.37 -17.63
C THR A 57 7.45 -6.78 -16.27
N VAL A 58 7.40 -7.56 -15.19
CA VAL A 58 7.25 -6.98 -13.83
C VAL A 58 8.49 -6.11 -13.59
N PRO A 59 8.38 -4.77 -13.57
CA PRO A 59 9.53 -3.94 -13.28
C PRO A 59 9.92 -4.25 -11.83
N TYR A 60 11.17 -4.65 -11.63
CA TYR A 60 11.78 -4.74 -10.32
C TYR A 60 11.53 -3.40 -9.61
N GLY A 61 10.74 -3.48 -8.54
CA GLY A 61 10.33 -2.32 -7.76
C GLY A 61 11.54 -1.47 -7.43
N CYS A 62 11.38 -0.17 -7.65
CA CYS A 62 12.33 0.86 -7.32
C CYS A 62 12.90 0.62 -5.90
N HIS A 63 14.19 0.25 -5.80
CA HIS A 63 14.94 0.44 -4.56
C HIS A 63 15.05 1.95 -4.35
N LYS A 64 14.07 2.53 -3.67
CA LYS A 64 14.26 3.87 -3.12
C LYS A 64 15.25 3.73 -1.98
N THR A 65 16.47 4.18 -2.20
CA THR A 65 17.28 4.72 -1.11
C THR A 65 16.51 5.94 -0.61
N ASP A 66 15.62 5.71 0.35
CA ASP A 66 14.85 6.78 0.99
C ASP A 66 15.85 7.65 1.77
N ARG A 67 16.31 8.72 1.11
CA ARG A 67 16.91 9.84 1.83
C ARG A 67 15.83 10.33 2.78
N LEU A 68 16.08 10.25 4.09
CA LEU A 68 15.13 10.70 5.11
C LEU A 68 14.97 12.22 5.03
N ASN A 69 14.15 12.69 4.10
CA ASN A 69 13.75 14.10 4.04
C ASN A 69 12.77 14.40 5.17
N THR A 70 11.90 13.45 5.50
CA THR A 70 10.95 13.55 6.59
C THR A 70 10.65 12.17 7.15
N PHE A 71 10.78 12.03 8.47
CA PHE A 71 10.22 10.95 9.26
C PHE A 71 8.97 11.46 9.96
N GLU A 72 7.91 10.68 9.97
CA GLU A 72 6.76 10.92 10.84
C GLU A 72 6.13 9.59 11.22
N LYS A 73 5.89 9.40 12.51
CA LYS A 73 5.18 8.23 13.04
C LYS A 73 4.37 8.64 14.26
N HIS A 74 3.16 8.11 14.33
CA HIS A 74 2.24 8.29 15.46
C HIS A 74 1.97 6.94 16.11
N VAL A 75 1.82 6.94 17.42
CA VAL A 75 1.44 5.80 18.24
C VAL A 75 0.13 6.15 18.94
N ALA A 76 -0.88 5.31 18.73
CA ALA A 76 -2.16 5.45 19.43
C ALA A 76 -2.00 5.15 20.92
N ILE A 77 -2.63 5.96 21.76
CA ILE A 77 -2.69 5.73 23.19
C ILE A 77 -3.90 4.82 23.49
N PRO A 78 -3.69 3.65 24.14
CA PRO A 78 -4.78 2.74 24.48
C PRO A 78 -5.86 3.41 25.32
N GLY A 79 -7.12 3.31 24.87
CA GLY A 79 -8.28 3.85 25.60
C GLY A 79 -8.26 5.36 25.82
N TYR A 80 -7.40 6.09 25.11
CA TYR A 80 -7.12 7.51 25.33
C TYR A 80 -6.62 7.84 26.74
N LEU A 81 -5.98 6.86 27.39
CA LEU A 81 -5.44 6.96 28.73
C LEU A 81 -3.94 6.70 28.67
N TRP A 82 -3.14 7.77 28.69
CA TRP A 82 -1.70 7.64 28.63
C TRP A 82 -1.16 7.33 30.03
N ASN A 83 -1.07 6.04 30.32
CA ASN A 83 -0.45 5.53 31.53
C ASN A 83 1.06 5.82 31.55
N TYR A 84 1.62 6.17 32.71
CA TYR A 84 3.04 6.50 32.88
C TYR A 84 3.99 5.36 32.46
N ALA A 85 3.56 4.09 32.53
CA ALA A 85 4.34 2.93 32.14
C ALA A 85 4.24 2.61 30.63
N PHE A 86 3.34 3.28 29.89
CA PHE A 86 3.25 3.13 28.45
C PHE A 86 4.17 4.13 27.75
N HIS A 87 5.24 3.62 27.13
CA HIS A 87 6.27 4.42 26.49
C HIS A 87 6.26 4.27 24.96
N PRO A 88 5.49 5.09 24.23
CA PRO A 88 5.55 5.19 22.76
C PRO A 88 6.99 5.29 22.26
N SER A 89 7.36 4.41 21.33
CA SER A 89 8.74 4.30 20.84
C SER A 89 8.83 4.41 19.31
N PHE A 90 9.92 5.02 18.84
CA PHE A 90 10.14 5.39 17.45
C PHE A 90 11.57 5.08 17.01
N ASP A 91 11.70 4.32 15.92
CA ASP A 91 13.00 3.98 15.33
C ASP A 91 13.22 4.84 14.09
N VAL A 92 14.31 5.59 14.08
CA VAL A 92 14.62 6.58 13.04
C VAL A 92 15.98 6.28 12.41
N GLY A 93 15.97 5.96 11.12
CA GLY A 93 17.20 5.74 10.36
C GLY A 93 17.79 7.06 9.85
N ILE A 94 18.91 7.50 10.43
CA ILE A 94 19.64 8.70 10.00
C ILE A 94 20.71 8.33 8.98
N THR A 95 20.63 8.89 7.78
CA THR A 95 21.57 8.62 6.67
C THR A 95 22.53 9.78 6.36
N ASP A 96 22.28 10.98 6.91
CA ASP A 96 23.06 12.19 6.59
C ASP A 96 23.30 13.03 7.85
N THR A 97 24.53 13.02 8.38
CA THR A 97 24.95 13.78 9.57
C THR A 97 25.43 15.19 9.25
N SER A 98 25.60 15.53 7.96
CA SER A 98 26.01 16.87 7.54
C SER A 98 24.85 17.88 7.60
N ALA A 99 23.63 17.37 7.40
CA ALA A 99 22.40 18.13 7.40
C ALA A 99 21.98 18.62 8.81
N ARG A 100 21.02 19.55 8.81
CA ARG A 100 20.26 19.95 10.00
C ARG A 100 18.88 19.33 9.98
N TYR A 101 18.31 19.11 11.16
CA TYR A 101 16.98 18.56 11.32
C TYR A 101 16.14 19.40 12.29
N ASN A 102 14.85 19.51 12.00
CA ASN A 102 13.87 20.00 12.96
C ASN A 102 13.13 18.81 13.55
N ILE A 103 13.02 18.77 14.87
CA ILE A 103 12.39 17.70 15.63
C ILE A 103 11.13 18.24 16.27
N TYR A 104 10.05 17.51 16.07
CA TYR A 104 8.72 17.85 16.56
C TYR A 104 8.11 16.68 17.32
N VAL A 105 7.36 17.01 18.36
CA VAL A 105 6.36 16.10 18.94
C VAL A 105 5.00 16.46 18.36
N THR A 106 4.24 15.45 17.95
CA THR A 106 2.84 15.59 17.58
C THR A 106 1.96 15.02 18.68
N ILE A 107 0.93 15.77 19.07
CA ILE A 107 -0.06 15.33 20.06
C ILE A 107 -1.44 15.45 19.44
N ARG A 108 -2.22 14.38 19.54
CA ARG A 108 -3.66 14.41 19.26
C ARG A 108 -4.42 14.15 20.56
N HIS A 109 -5.34 15.03 20.90
CA HIS A 109 -6.16 14.92 22.11
C HIS A 109 -7.60 15.34 21.84
N THR A 110 -8.50 14.97 22.74
CA THR A 110 -9.89 15.44 22.68
C THR A 110 -10.03 16.79 23.40
N ASN A 111 -11.14 17.48 23.17
CA ASN A 111 -11.48 18.74 23.85
C ASN A 111 -11.56 18.59 25.38
N ASP A 112 -11.85 17.38 25.87
CA ASP A 112 -11.94 17.07 27.30
C ASP A 112 -10.57 16.90 28.00
N TYR A 113 -9.45 17.11 27.29
CA TYR A 113 -8.13 17.10 27.92
C TYR A 113 -8.03 18.18 29.00
N PRO A 114 -7.67 17.84 30.25
CA PRO A 114 -7.91 18.73 31.39
C PRO A 114 -6.80 19.77 31.66
N PHE A 115 -5.73 19.81 30.83
CA PHE A 115 -4.57 20.68 31.06
C PHE A 115 -4.28 21.57 29.86
N SER A 116 -3.65 22.73 30.08
CA SER A 116 -3.21 23.62 28.99
C SER A 116 -1.87 23.23 28.39
N ASN A 117 -1.15 22.31 29.04
CA ASN A 117 0.16 21.82 28.62
C ASN A 117 0.32 20.32 28.94
N LEU A 118 1.41 19.77 28.43
CA LEU A 118 1.83 18.41 28.67
C LEU A 118 3.34 18.36 28.86
N TRP A 119 3.80 17.78 29.96
CA TRP A 119 5.22 17.50 30.19
C TRP A 119 5.54 16.10 29.69
N VAL A 120 6.58 15.98 28.88
CA VAL A 120 7.04 14.71 28.31
C VAL A 120 8.52 14.53 28.60
N LEU A 121 8.91 13.34 29.06
CA LEU A 121 10.29 12.89 29.04
C LEU A 121 10.56 12.24 27.70
N ILE A 122 11.53 12.79 26.97
CA ILE A 122 11.97 12.28 25.68
C ILE A 122 13.34 11.68 25.89
N THR A 123 13.42 10.37 25.72
CA THR A 123 14.69 9.65 25.74
C THR A 123 15.09 9.34 24.31
N SER A 124 16.32 9.68 23.94
CA SER A 124 16.95 9.27 22.69
C SER A 124 18.17 8.41 22.98
N ASP A 125 18.26 7.26 22.33
CA ASP A 125 19.38 6.36 22.43
C ASP A 125 19.91 5.96 21.05
N TYR A 126 21.22 5.73 21.02
CA TYR A 126 21.95 5.26 19.87
C TYR A 126 22.90 4.16 20.33
N SER A 127 22.91 3.04 19.63
CA SER A 127 23.63 1.83 20.06
C SER A 127 25.07 2.13 20.49
N GLY A 128 25.39 1.76 21.73
CA GLY A 128 26.72 1.93 22.32
C GLY A 128 26.97 3.28 23.01
N GLU A 129 25.99 4.19 23.02
CA GLU A 129 26.04 5.45 23.77
C GLU A 129 25.08 5.40 24.97
N LYS A 130 25.33 6.27 25.97
CA LYS A 130 24.40 6.44 27.08
C LYS A 130 23.13 7.13 26.56
N PRO A 131 21.93 6.65 26.92
CA PRO A 131 20.69 7.34 26.59
C PRO A 131 20.69 8.79 27.10
N ILE A 132 20.12 9.70 26.31
CA ILE A 132 19.95 11.10 26.67
C ILE A 132 18.46 11.34 26.90
N THR A 133 18.09 11.75 28.10
CA THR A 133 16.71 12.08 28.45
C THR A 133 16.57 13.57 28.68
N GLN A 134 15.56 14.17 28.07
CA GLN A 134 15.19 15.58 28.25
C GLN A 134 13.73 15.71 28.66
N ARG A 135 13.44 16.64 29.57
CA ARG A 135 12.07 16.97 29.97
C ARG A 135 11.60 18.17 29.19
N VAL A 136 10.54 18.01 28.40
CA VAL A 136 10.02 19.02 27.48
C VAL A 136 8.60 19.40 27.87
N GLU A 137 8.31 20.70 27.85
CA GLU A 137 6.95 21.23 27.94
C GLU A 137 6.34 21.35 26.56
N LEU A 138 5.11 20.84 26.42
CA LEU A 138 4.31 20.94 25.21
C LEU A 138 3.10 21.83 25.53
N PRO A 139 3.12 23.13 25.18
CA PRO A 139 1.95 23.99 25.30
C PRO A 139 0.86 23.52 24.33
N LEU A 140 -0.33 23.23 24.84
CA LEU A 140 -1.49 22.77 24.06
C LEU A 140 -2.58 23.83 23.96
N ALA A 141 -2.69 24.73 24.93
CA ALA A 141 -3.62 25.86 24.93
C ALA A 141 -2.92 27.18 25.27
N ASP A 142 -3.53 28.29 24.84
CA ASP A 142 -3.13 29.63 25.26
C ASP A 142 -3.65 29.99 26.67
N ARG A 143 -3.38 31.23 27.11
CA ARG A 143 -3.76 31.73 28.44
C ARG A 143 -5.27 31.84 28.62
N GLU A 144 -6.02 31.94 27.54
CA GLU A 144 -7.47 31.98 27.53
C GLU A 144 -8.09 30.58 27.42
N GLY A 145 -7.27 29.53 27.38
CA GLY A 145 -7.70 28.13 27.30
C GLY A 145 -8.05 27.68 25.89
N ARG A 146 -7.74 28.46 24.84
CA ARG A 146 -7.97 28.04 23.45
C ARG A 146 -6.85 27.12 22.99
N TRP A 147 -7.22 25.99 22.40
CA TRP A 147 -6.27 25.03 21.86
C TRP A 147 -5.43 25.64 20.73
N LEU A 148 -4.11 25.39 20.78
CA LEU A 148 -3.12 25.87 19.81
C LEU A 148 -3.03 24.97 18.57
N GLY A 149 -3.54 23.74 18.66
CA GLY A 149 -3.63 22.79 17.56
C GLY A 149 -4.76 23.09 16.57
N SER A 150 -4.67 22.50 15.38
CA SER A 150 -5.78 22.47 14.44
C SER A 150 -6.77 21.38 14.86
N GLY A 151 -8.07 21.69 14.89
CA GLY A 151 -9.08 20.73 15.30
C GLY A 151 -10.25 20.60 14.33
N ILE A 152 -10.91 19.45 14.39
CA ILE A 152 -12.21 19.19 13.76
C ILE A 152 -13.11 18.63 14.86
N ASP A 153 -14.25 19.30 15.07
CA ASP A 153 -15.17 18.96 16.17
C ASP A 153 -14.45 18.95 17.53
N ASN A 154 -14.45 17.82 18.25
CA ASN A 154 -13.86 17.69 19.58
C ASN A 154 -12.43 17.14 19.57
N ILE A 155 -11.75 17.09 18.43
CA ILE A 155 -10.39 16.54 18.31
C ILE A 155 -9.43 17.63 17.88
N TYR A 156 -8.30 17.74 18.57
CA TYR A 156 -7.22 18.66 18.27
C TYR A 156 -5.93 17.90 17.97
N ASP A 157 -5.23 18.35 16.93
CA ASP A 157 -3.94 17.84 16.49
C ASP A 157 -2.94 19.00 16.43
N GLN A 158 -1.81 18.84 17.11
CA GLN A 158 -0.78 19.87 17.19
C GLN A 158 0.60 19.29 16.93
N ARG A 159 1.38 19.98 16.10
CA ARG A 159 2.81 19.76 15.91
C ARG A 159 3.59 20.80 16.70
N ILE A 160 4.47 20.35 17.60
CA ILE A 160 5.19 21.20 18.55
C ILE A 160 6.69 21.01 18.32
N SER A 161 7.37 22.11 17.96
CA SER A 161 8.82 22.11 17.74
C SER A 161 9.55 21.98 19.06
N ILE A 162 10.25 20.87 19.28
CA ILE A 162 11.01 20.63 20.51
C ILE A 162 12.50 20.92 20.35
N GLN A 163 13.03 20.81 19.13
CA GLN A 163 14.42 21.13 18.84
C GLN A 163 14.57 21.52 17.36
N GLN A 164 15.06 22.73 17.12
CA GLN A 164 15.36 23.22 15.78
C GLN A 164 16.85 23.07 15.48
N ASN A 165 17.18 22.91 14.20
CA ASN A 165 18.58 22.83 13.76
C ASN A 165 19.41 21.77 14.51
N ALA A 166 18.80 20.64 14.86
CA ALA A 166 19.47 19.50 15.45
C ALA A 166 20.51 18.91 14.47
N ARG A 167 21.62 18.40 15.03
CA ARG A 167 22.61 17.59 14.31
C ARG A 167 22.64 16.20 14.94
N PHE A 168 22.56 15.17 14.11
CA PHE A 168 22.94 13.83 14.50
C PHE A 168 24.44 13.65 14.31
N ASN A 169 25.11 13.07 15.30
CA ASN A 169 26.56 12.85 15.30
C ASN A 169 26.98 11.63 14.46
N LYS A 170 26.09 10.66 14.27
CA LYS A 170 26.35 9.39 13.59
C LYS A 170 25.20 9.04 12.64
N THR A 171 25.52 8.24 11.63
CA THR A 171 24.51 7.58 10.80
C THR A 171 24.09 6.28 11.46
N GLY A 172 22.85 5.84 11.25
CA GLY A 172 22.33 4.60 11.80
C GLY A 172 20.96 4.75 12.43
N LEU A 173 20.57 3.75 13.22
CA LEU A 173 19.26 3.68 13.87
C LEU A 173 19.31 4.39 15.22
N TYR A 174 18.51 5.44 15.36
CA TYR A 174 18.24 6.10 16.62
C TYR A 174 16.89 5.62 17.15
N HIS A 175 16.85 5.32 18.45
CA HIS A 175 15.64 4.95 19.15
C HIS A 175 15.19 6.14 19.99
N PHE A 176 13.90 6.44 19.96
CA PHE A 176 13.28 7.47 20.78
C PHE A 176 12.15 6.86 21.56
N SER A 177 12.03 7.20 22.84
CA SER A 177 10.88 6.85 23.67
C SER A 177 10.31 8.09 24.35
N PHE A 178 8.98 8.17 24.41
CA PHE A 178 8.26 9.24 25.07
C PHE A 178 7.54 8.69 26.29
N GLU A 179 7.69 9.39 27.41
CA GLU A 179 6.99 9.11 28.67
C GLU A 179 6.23 10.37 29.09
N GLN A 180 4.95 10.23 29.44
CA GLN A 180 4.22 11.33 30.06
C GLN A 180 4.78 11.61 31.45
N ASN A 181 5.05 12.88 31.75
CA ASN A 181 5.62 13.30 33.03
C ASN A 181 4.73 14.34 33.73
N MET A 182 3.45 14.00 33.79
CA MET A 182 2.42 14.74 34.51
C MET A 182 2.28 14.22 35.95
N ARG A 183 1.51 14.92 36.79
CA ARG A 183 1.25 14.52 38.19
C ARG A 183 0.10 13.53 38.34
N VAL A 184 -0.16 12.75 37.30
CA VAL A 184 -1.23 11.74 37.24
C VAL A 184 -0.64 10.47 36.63
N ASP A 185 -1.03 9.31 37.14
CA ASP A 185 -0.53 8.03 36.61
C ASP A 185 -1.13 7.74 35.23
N ASP A 186 -2.42 8.05 35.09
CA ASP A 186 -3.23 7.84 33.91
C ASP A 186 -3.69 9.20 33.36
N LEU A 187 -3.04 9.66 32.30
CA LEU A 187 -3.36 10.94 31.68
C LEU A 187 -4.49 10.77 30.65
N PRO A 188 -5.71 11.27 30.91
CA PRO A 188 -6.86 11.00 30.06
C PRO A 188 -6.86 11.86 28.80
N HIS A 189 -7.71 11.49 27.85
CA HIS A 189 -8.04 12.26 26.64
C HIS A 189 -6.89 12.49 25.65
N VAL A 190 -5.76 11.80 25.81
CA VAL A 190 -4.68 11.79 24.80
C VAL A 190 -4.95 10.64 23.83
N MET A 191 -5.16 10.94 22.56
CA MET A 191 -5.50 9.93 21.54
C MET A 191 -4.26 9.29 20.91
N SER A 192 -3.25 10.10 20.60
CA SER A 192 -2.00 9.62 20.02
C SER A 192 -0.87 10.60 20.25
N VAL A 193 0.35 10.08 20.29
CA VAL A 193 1.57 10.87 20.28
C VAL A 193 2.46 10.45 19.12
N GLY A 194 3.24 11.38 18.58
CA GLY A 194 4.12 11.07 17.47
C GLY A 194 5.40 11.86 17.46
N LEU A 195 6.37 11.31 16.75
CA LEU A 195 7.66 11.93 16.48
C LEU A 195 7.69 12.29 15.00
N ARG A 196 8.07 13.54 14.71
CA ARG A 196 8.36 13.99 13.36
C ARG A 196 9.74 14.63 13.31
N ILE A 197 10.55 14.19 12.36
CA ILE A 197 11.91 14.71 12.12
C ILE A 197 11.98 15.11 10.66
N GLU A 198 12.25 16.38 10.41
CA GLU A 198 12.37 16.94 9.06
C GLU A 198 13.80 17.39 8.80
N LYS A 199 14.38 16.98 7.67
CA LYS A 199 15.64 17.54 7.21
C LYS A 199 15.40 18.96 6.72
N ILE A 200 16.21 19.90 7.18
CA ILE A 200 16.20 21.28 6.69
C ILE A 200 16.80 21.26 5.27
N ALA A 201 16.00 21.64 4.28
CA ALA A 201 16.48 21.80 2.92
C ALA A 201 17.55 22.91 2.89
N PRO A 202 18.67 22.71 2.19
CA PRO A 202 19.73 23.70 2.06
C PRO A 202 19.27 24.96 1.32
#